data_AF-A0A953BGR4-F1
#
_entry.id   AF-A0A953BGR4-F1
#
_cell.length_a   1.000
_cell.length_b   1.000
_cell.length_c   1.000
_cell.angle_alpha   90.00
_cell.angle_beta   90.00
_cell.angle_gamma   90.00
#
_symmetry.space_group_name_H-M   'P 1'
#
loop_
_entity.id
_entity.type
_entity.pdbx_description
1 polymer ?
#
loop_
_entity_poly.entity_id
_entity_poly.type
_entity_poly.pdbx_seq_one_letter_code
_entity_poly.pdbx_strand_id
1 'polypeptide(L)'
;MKHIACTAILLLTGFLTGCISWASYPAAPGEIAIKDPNQPIIEELMMTGMRWVVQKYPPVDASGTHVGGGRIAFNLPFGVRPNVYRRVCEAAGGGAEPLTPDNASLPIYHVRELRIRGDQAQMNVVFPASTLGASPKGGPVYQEVKIGFQGGLRNWRVSSFREWGPGAEPPEPNFYVPEPGFNPNAERRTLPPGP
;
A
#
# COMPACT_ATOMS: atom_id res chain seq x y z
N MET A 1 9.27 57.82 55.96
CA MET A 1 7.90 57.99 55.44
C MET A 1 7.37 56.63 54.99
N LYS A 2 6.26 56.22 55.63
CA LYS A 2 5.20 55.29 55.18
C LYS A 2 5.58 53.86 54.71
N HIS A 3 5.25 52.92 55.60
CA HIS A 3 4.94 51.50 55.38
C HIS A 3 3.83 51.27 54.33
N ILE A 4 3.74 50.03 53.81
CA ILE A 4 2.55 49.19 53.43
C ILE A 4 3.12 48.09 52.48
N ALA A 5 3.28 46.79 52.80
CA ALA A 5 2.41 45.75 53.37
C ALA A 5 1.32 45.20 52.42
N CYS A 6 1.17 43.86 52.39
CA CYS A 6 0.04 43.08 51.84
C CYS A 6 -0.12 43.12 50.30
N THR A 7 -0.36 42.05 49.54
CA THR A 7 -1.25 40.88 49.71
C THR A 7 -0.81 39.83 48.66
N ALA A 8 -0.34 38.63 49.02
CA ALA A 8 -1.10 37.40 49.18
C ALA A 8 -1.97 36.96 47.96
N ILE A 9 -1.65 35.76 47.46
CA ILE A 9 -2.58 34.63 47.26
C ILE A 9 -3.39 34.51 45.94
N LEU A 10 -3.18 33.34 45.31
CA LEU A 10 -4.07 32.51 44.46
C LEU A 10 -4.57 33.03 43.11
N LEU A 11 -4.24 32.30 42.03
CA LEU A 11 -5.16 31.29 41.48
C LEU A 11 -4.46 30.42 40.43
N LEU A 12 -4.04 29.25 40.88
CA LEU A 12 -3.75 28.07 40.08
C LEU A 12 -5.04 27.69 39.30
N THR A 13 -5.18 28.06 38.04
CA THR A 13 -6.18 27.46 37.14
C THR A 13 -5.46 26.47 36.23
N GLY A 14 -5.29 25.25 36.76
CA GLY A 14 -4.82 24.11 36.00
C GLY A 14 -5.83 23.78 34.92
N PHE A 15 -5.57 24.25 33.69
CA PHE A 15 -6.10 23.61 32.50
C PHE A 15 -5.38 22.27 32.34
N LEU A 16 -5.82 21.30 33.15
CA LEU A 16 -5.77 19.90 32.80
C LEU A 16 -6.63 19.74 31.55
N THR A 17 -6.07 20.12 30.39
CA THR A 17 -6.46 19.60 29.09
C THR A 17 -6.09 18.13 29.14
N GLY A 18 -6.96 17.36 29.80
CA GLY A 18 -6.93 15.92 29.79
C GLY A 18 -6.79 15.53 28.33
N CYS A 19 -5.71 14.83 28.02
CA CYS A 19 -5.62 14.05 26.82
C CYS A 19 -6.83 13.12 26.87
N ILE A 20 -7.91 13.49 26.19
CA ILE A 20 -9.04 12.60 25.94
C ILE A 20 -8.44 11.52 25.06
N SER A 21 -7.91 10.49 25.71
CA SER A 21 -7.58 9.22 25.08
C SER A 21 -8.91 8.66 24.62
N TRP A 22 -9.32 9.03 23.42
CA TRP A 22 -10.45 8.43 22.75
C TRP A 22 -9.98 7.06 22.25
N ALA A 23 -9.79 6.14 23.19
CA ALA A 23 -9.80 4.73 22.87
C ALA A 23 -11.25 4.41 22.51
N SER A 24 -11.52 4.22 21.22
CA SER A 24 -12.80 3.71 20.74
C SER A 24 -12.98 2.28 21.23
N TYR A 25 -13.43 2.14 22.48
CA TYR A 25 -13.86 0.90 23.10
C TYR A 25 -15.27 1.13 23.62
N PRO A 26 -16.25 0.27 23.29
CA PRO A 26 -16.15 -0.97 22.52
C PRO A 26 -16.00 -0.74 21.00
N ALA A 27 -15.63 -1.80 20.26
CA ALA A 27 -15.62 -1.79 18.80
C ALA A 27 -16.94 -1.20 18.28
N ALA A 28 -16.84 -0.23 17.36
CA ALA A 28 -18.04 0.36 16.78
C ALA A 28 -18.88 -0.77 16.15
N PRO A 29 -20.19 -0.86 16.47
CA PRO A 29 -21.07 -1.85 15.85
C PRO A 29 -20.96 -1.77 14.32
N GLY A 30 -20.55 -2.87 13.68
CA GLY A 30 -20.36 -2.94 12.22
C GLY A 30 -18.91 -2.92 11.73
N GLU A 31 -17.90 -2.80 12.61
CA GLU A 31 -16.50 -3.01 12.21
C GLU A 31 -16.19 -4.50 12.03
N ILE A 32 -16.41 -5.01 10.82
CA ILE A 32 -15.90 -6.33 10.42
C ILE A 32 -14.43 -6.14 10.05
N ALA A 33 -13.52 -6.50 10.97
CA ALA A 33 -12.10 -6.61 10.66
C ALA A 33 -11.89 -7.86 9.79
N ILE A 34 -12.06 -7.71 8.47
CA ILE A 34 -11.76 -8.76 7.51
C ILE A 34 -10.24 -8.95 7.47
N LYS A 35 -9.75 -10.08 7.99
CA LYS A 35 -8.32 -10.40 8.07
C LYS A 35 -7.82 -11.32 6.96
N ASP A 36 -8.71 -11.99 6.24
CA ASP A 36 -8.35 -12.91 5.16
C ASP A 36 -8.13 -12.13 3.85
N PRO A 37 -6.89 -12.03 3.35
CA PRO A 37 -6.60 -11.28 2.12
C PRO A 37 -7.15 -11.94 0.85
N ASN A 38 -7.73 -13.14 0.96
CA ASN A 38 -8.32 -13.88 -0.15
C ASN A 38 -9.83 -13.67 -0.30
N GLN A 39 -10.42 -12.77 0.49
CA GLN A 39 -11.80 -12.38 0.31
C GLN A 39 -11.99 -11.65 -1.03
N PRO A 40 -13.06 -11.93 -1.80
CA PRO A 40 -13.27 -11.32 -3.12
C PRO A 40 -13.20 -9.78 -3.11
N ILE A 41 -13.68 -9.15 -2.04
CA ILE A 41 -13.66 -7.69 -1.86
C ILE A 41 -12.23 -7.15 -1.75
N ILE A 42 -11.36 -7.82 -1.00
CA ILE A 42 -9.95 -7.41 -0.84
C ILE A 42 -9.21 -7.64 -2.15
N GLU A 43 -9.48 -8.74 -2.83
CA GLU A 43 -8.93 -9.00 -4.15
C GLU A 43 -9.31 -7.91 -5.18
N GLU A 44 -10.59 -7.51 -5.25
CA GLU A 44 -11.03 -6.42 -6.13
C GLU A 44 -10.35 -5.08 -5.83
N LEU A 45 -10.17 -4.77 -4.53
CA LEU A 45 -9.44 -3.58 -4.09
C LEU A 45 -7.96 -3.63 -4.48
N MET A 46 -7.29 -4.77 -4.30
CA MET A 46 -5.91 -4.95 -4.72
C MET A 46 -5.76 -4.78 -6.24
N MET A 47 -6.63 -5.44 -7.04
CA MET A 47 -6.64 -5.29 -8.50
C MET A 47 -6.83 -3.84 -8.92
N THR A 48 -7.84 -3.16 -8.38
CA THR A 48 -8.19 -1.78 -8.74
C THR A 48 -7.10 -0.80 -8.31
N GLY A 49 -6.62 -0.94 -7.08
CA GLY A 49 -5.61 -0.07 -6.52
C GLY A 49 -4.25 -0.23 -7.19
N MET A 50 -3.79 -1.47 -7.42
CA MET A 50 -2.51 -1.72 -8.08
C MET A 50 -2.52 -1.26 -9.55
N ARG A 51 -3.63 -1.49 -10.28
CA ARG A 51 -3.83 -0.92 -11.62
C ARG A 51 -3.66 0.60 -11.61
N TRP A 52 -4.34 1.28 -10.69
CA TRP A 52 -4.27 2.73 -10.60
C TRP A 52 -2.86 3.22 -10.25
N VAL A 53 -2.16 2.54 -9.34
CA VAL A 53 -0.79 2.88 -8.94
C VAL A 53 0.18 2.73 -10.11
N VAL A 54 0.12 1.61 -10.84
CA VAL A 54 1.01 1.38 -11.99
C VAL A 54 0.77 2.40 -13.10
N GLN A 55 -0.49 2.75 -13.35
CA GLN A 55 -0.84 3.77 -14.35
C GLN A 55 -0.36 5.16 -13.95
N LYS A 56 -0.48 5.51 -12.65
CA LYS A 56 -0.11 6.84 -12.17
C LYS A 56 1.40 6.99 -11.96
N TYR A 57 2.05 5.95 -11.47
CA TYR A 57 3.48 5.92 -11.15
C TYR A 57 4.15 4.80 -11.93
N PRO A 58 4.27 4.92 -13.26
CA PRO A 58 5.01 3.94 -14.04
C PRO A 58 6.49 3.94 -13.59
N PRO A 59 7.19 2.80 -13.66
CA PRO A 59 8.59 2.68 -13.26
C PRO A 59 9.50 3.34 -14.31
N VAL A 60 9.46 4.66 -14.43
CA VAL A 60 10.28 5.41 -15.39
C VAL A 60 11.33 6.24 -14.65
N ASP A 61 12.53 6.31 -15.21
CA ASP A 61 13.59 7.18 -14.71
C ASP A 61 13.32 8.66 -15.05
N ALA A 62 14.24 9.55 -14.67
CA ALA A 62 14.12 10.99 -14.95
C ALA A 62 14.08 11.34 -16.45
N SER A 63 14.53 10.44 -17.33
CA SER A 63 14.46 10.60 -18.79
C SER A 63 13.14 10.10 -19.39
N GLY A 64 12.28 9.46 -18.58
CA GLY A 64 11.06 8.81 -19.02
C GLY A 64 11.28 7.38 -19.55
N THR A 65 12.49 6.83 -19.39
CA THR A 65 12.81 5.46 -19.82
C THR A 65 12.35 4.46 -18.78
N HIS A 66 11.73 3.36 -19.20
CA HIS A 66 11.29 2.31 -18.29
C HIS A 66 12.46 1.61 -17.61
N VAL A 67 12.48 1.68 -16.28
CA VAL A 67 13.37 0.90 -15.41
C VAL A 67 12.95 -0.57 -15.45
N GLY A 68 13.93 -1.49 -15.43
CA GLY A 68 13.65 -2.93 -15.45
C GLY A 68 13.03 -3.44 -16.75
N GLY A 69 13.16 -2.68 -17.86
CA GLY A 69 12.55 -3.03 -19.15
C GLY A 69 11.03 -2.99 -19.12
N GLY A 70 10.44 -2.20 -18.22
CA GLY A 70 8.98 -2.09 -18.06
C GLY A 70 8.35 -3.23 -17.28
N ARG A 71 9.15 -4.11 -16.67
CA ARG A 71 8.69 -5.17 -15.77
C ARG A 71 8.74 -4.68 -14.33
N ILE A 72 7.76 -5.07 -13.54
CA ILE A 72 7.66 -4.73 -12.12
C ILE A 72 7.30 -5.96 -11.30
N ALA A 73 7.73 -5.99 -10.04
CA ALA A 73 7.35 -7.02 -9.10
C ALA A 73 6.36 -6.45 -8.08
N PHE A 74 5.33 -7.21 -7.72
CA PHE A 74 4.44 -6.85 -6.62
C PHE A 74 4.79 -7.64 -5.39
N ASN A 75 4.88 -6.97 -4.24
CA ASN A 75 4.93 -7.58 -2.91
C ASN A 75 3.54 -7.42 -2.25
N LEU A 76 2.73 -8.47 -2.28
CA LEU A 76 1.38 -8.48 -1.71
C LEU A 76 1.39 -8.98 -0.25
N PRO A 77 0.32 -8.72 0.54
CA PRO A 77 0.27 -9.13 1.94
C PRO A 77 0.45 -10.63 2.14
N PHE A 78 0.94 -11.01 3.32
CA PHE A 78 1.06 -12.41 3.72
C PHE A 78 -0.28 -13.14 3.66
N GLY A 79 -0.25 -14.39 3.20
CA GLY A 79 -1.43 -15.25 3.12
C GLY A 79 -2.27 -15.08 1.84
N VAL A 80 -1.90 -14.21 0.90
CA VAL A 80 -2.50 -14.16 -0.43
C VAL A 80 -2.23 -15.48 -1.17
N ARG A 81 -3.29 -16.14 -1.63
CA ARG A 81 -3.22 -17.38 -2.39
C ARG A 81 -2.57 -17.15 -3.75
N PRO A 82 -1.84 -18.14 -4.29
CA PRO A 82 -1.15 -17.98 -5.56
C PRO A 82 -2.04 -17.52 -6.72
N ASN A 83 -3.27 -18.06 -6.81
CA ASN A 83 -4.22 -17.68 -7.86
C ASN A 83 -4.67 -16.22 -7.75
N VAL A 84 -4.93 -15.73 -6.53
CA VAL A 84 -5.29 -14.32 -6.28
C VAL A 84 -4.12 -13.40 -6.64
N TYR A 85 -2.90 -13.79 -6.25
CA TYR A 85 -1.69 -13.04 -6.57
C TYR A 85 -1.54 -12.79 -8.07
N ARG A 86 -1.69 -13.85 -8.88
CA ARG A 86 -1.58 -13.77 -10.34
C ARG A 86 -2.67 -12.89 -10.94
N ARG A 87 -3.92 -13.03 -10.48
CA ARG A 87 -5.04 -12.18 -10.93
C ARG A 87 -4.80 -10.70 -10.61
N VAL A 88 -4.22 -10.39 -9.45
CA VAL A 88 -3.83 -9.01 -9.08
C VAL A 88 -2.76 -8.46 -10.03
N CYS A 89 -1.71 -9.22 -10.31
CA CYS A 89 -0.67 -8.82 -11.26
C CYS A 89 -1.22 -8.62 -12.68
N GLU A 90 -2.01 -9.58 -13.18
CA GLU A 90 -2.64 -9.51 -14.50
C GLU A 90 -3.58 -8.31 -14.63
N ALA A 91 -4.42 -8.08 -13.62
CA ALA A 91 -5.36 -6.98 -13.61
C ALA A 91 -4.68 -5.60 -13.54
N ALA A 92 -3.50 -5.50 -12.92
CA ALA A 92 -2.75 -4.25 -12.86
C ALA A 92 -2.09 -3.89 -14.19
N GLY A 93 -1.67 -4.88 -14.97
CA GLY A 93 -0.97 -4.69 -16.24
C GLY A 93 0.46 -4.19 -16.05
N GLY A 94 1.04 -3.57 -17.10
CA GLY A 94 2.35 -2.91 -17.01
C GLY A 94 3.52 -3.86 -16.70
N GLY A 95 3.45 -5.11 -17.16
CA GLY A 95 4.51 -6.10 -16.92
C GLY A 95 4.62 -6.53 -15.45
N ALA A 96 3.55 -6.40 -14.67
CA ALA A 96 3.51 -6.81 -13.27
C ALA A 96 3.61 -8.33 -13.12
N GLU A 97 4.50 -8.76 -12.23
CA GLU A 97 4.75 -10.16 -11.90
C GLU A 97 4.71 -10.38 -10.38
N PRO A 98 4.37 -11.59 -9.92
CA PRO A 98 4.56 -11.94 -8.52
C PRO A 98 6.02 -11.80 -8.09
N LEU A 99 6.26 -11.25 -6.90
CA LEU A 99 7.61 -11.15 -6.35
C LEU A 99 8.16 -12.54 -6.03
N THR A 100 9.30 -12.86 -6.62
CA THR A 100 10.07 -14.09 -6.44
C THR A 100 11.52 -13.72 -6.13
N PRO A 101 12.33 -14.64 -5.58
CA PRO A 101 13.76 -14.37 -5.38
C PRO A 101 14.48 -13.96 -6.67
N ASP A 102 14.10 -14.57 -7.80
CA ASP A 102 14.74 -14.34 -9.11
C ASP A 102 14.45 -12.96 -9.71
N ASN A 103 13.35 -12.31 -9.31
CA ASN A 103 12.95 -10.99 -9.82
C ASN A 103 12.99 -9.89 -8.74
N ALA A 104 13.65 -10.15 -7.60
CA ALA A 104 13.79 -9.20 -6.51
C ALA A 104 14.62 -7.94 -6.85
N SER A 105 15.27 -7.91 -8.02
CA SER A 105 15.97 -6.73 -8.55
C SER A 105 15.08 -5.78 -9.37
N LEU A 106 13.84 -6.19 -9.70
CA LEU A 106 12.89 -5.32 -10.42
C LEU A 106 12.39 -4.20 -9.50
N PRO A 107 11.81 -3.12 -10.05
CA PRO A 107 11.02 -2.17 -9.28
C PRO A 107 9.89 -2.90 -8.52
N ILE A 108 9.92 -2.85 -7.19
CA ILE A 108 8.97 -3.58 -6.33
C ILE A 108 7.90 -2.63 -5.79
N TYR A 109 6.63 -2.95 -6.00
CA TYR A 109 5.50 -2.23 -5.42
C TYR A 109 4.93 -3.05 -4.27
N HIS A 110 4.90 -2.46 -3.08
CA HIS A 110 4.52 -3.14 -1.85
C HIS A 110 3.14 -2.69 -1.40
N VAL A 111 2.19 -3.61 -1.27
CA VAL A 111 0.93 -3.34 -0.57
C VAL A 111 1.19 -3.48 0.93
N ARG A 112 1.28 -2.34 1.62
CA ARG A 112 1.64 -2.28 3.03
C ARG A 112 0.45 -2.57 3.94
N GLU A 113 -0.69 -2.00 3.61
CA GLU A 113 -1.88 -2.06 4.44
C GLU A 113 -3.14 -1.91 3.59
N LEU A 114 -4.19 -2.65 3.97
CA LEU A 114 -5.53 -2.51 3.41
C LEU A 114 -6.55 -2.50 4.56
N ARG A 115 -7.43 -1.50 4.56
CA ARG A 115 -8.48 -1.32 5.57
C ARG A 115 -9.82 -1.12 4.88
N ILE A 116 -10.85 -1.85 5.30
CA ILE A 116 -12.22 -1.71 4.78
C ILE A 116 -13.13 -1.29 5.93
N ARG A 117 -14.00 -0.30 5.68
CA ARG A 117 -15.04 0.18 6.60
C ARG A 117 -16.32 0.46 5.82
N GLY A 118 -17.26 -0.47 5.85
CA GLY A 118 -18.52 -0.35 5.12
C GLY A 118 -18.30 -0.26 3.61
N ASP A 119 -18.71 0.86 3.01
CA ASP A 119 -18.59 1.17 1.58
C ASP A 119 -17.32 1.97 1.24
N GLN A 120 -16.42 2.14 2.21
CA GLN A 120 -15.14 2.80 2.06
C GLN A 120 -13.99 1.85 2.32
N ALA A 121 -12.87 2.06 1.62
CA ALA A 121 -11.64 1.35 1.90
C ALA A 121 -10.43 2.27 1.73
N GLN A 122 -9.31 1.87 2.32
CA GLN A 122 -8.02 2.51 2.17
C GLN A 122 -6.96 1.46 1.89
N MET A 123 -6.03 1.75 0.98
CA MET A 123 -4.86 0.93 0.72
C MET A 123 -3.62 1.81 0.72
N ASN A 124 -2.56 1.38 1.41
CA ASN A 124 -1.26 2.04 1.38
C ASN A 124 -0.32 1.22 0.51
N VAL A 125 0.31 1.88 -0.46
CA VAL A 125 1.27 1.27 -1.36
C VAL A 125 2.60 2.00 -1.26
N VAL A 126 3.68 1.25 -1.11
CA VAL A 126 5.06 1.77 -1.15
C VAL A 126 5.66 1.39 -2.50
N PHE A 127 6.19 2.35 -3.24
CA PHE A 127 6.68 2.15 -4.60
C PHE A 127 7.99 2.93 -4.82
N PRO A 128 8.83 2.53 -5.79
CA PRO A 128 10.07 3.22 -6.08
C PRO A 128 9.79 4.53 -6.82
N ALA A 129 10.13 5.66 -6.21
CA ALA A 129 10.11 6.97 -6.83
C ALA A 129 11.31 7.12 -7.79
N SER A 130 11.24 6.40 -8.91
CA SER A 130 12.32 6.23 -9.88
C SER A 130 12.82 7.56 -10.47
N THR A 131 11.98 8.59 -10.47
CA THR A 131 12.32 9.96 -10.90
C THR A 131 13.23 10.70 -9.92
N LEU A 132 13.34 10.27 -8.66
CA LEU A 132 14.22 10.87 -7.65
C LEU A 132 15.66 10.32 -7.68
N GLY A 133 15.92 9.33 -8.54
CA GLY A 133 17.23 8.69 -8.64
C GLY A 133 17.54 7.75 -7.46
N ALA A 134 18.83 7.50 -7.25
CA ALA A 134 19.31 6.63 -6.18
C ALA A 134 19.37 7.36 -4.84
N SER A 135 19.04 6.66 -3.77
CA SER A 135 19.28 7.10 -2.40
C SER A 135 20.79 7.24 -2.14
N PRO A 136 21.21 7.96 -1.08
CA PRO A 136 22.62 8.03 -0.67
C PRO A 136 23.28 6.66 -0.41
N LYS A 137 22.48 5.61 -0.19
CA LYS A 137 22.94 4.22 0.01
C LYS A 137 23.00 3.40 -1.30
N GLY A 138 22.72 4.01 -2.45
CA GLY A 138 22.76 3.36 -3.77
C GLY A 138 21.50 2.57 -4.15
N GLY A 139 20.52 2.41 -3.26
CA GLY A 139 19.23 1.76 -3.56
C GLY A 139 18.15 2.74 -4.03
N PRO A 140 17.00 2.27 -4.55
CA PRO A 140 15.89 3.14 -4.97
C PRO A 140 15.31 3.93 -3.79
N VAL A 141 14.90 5.17 -4.05
CA VAL A 141 14.13 5.96 -3.09
C VAL A 141 12.68 5.51 -3.17
N TYR A 142 12.11 5.05 -2.04
CA TYR A 142 10.72 4.65 -1.96
C TYR A 142 9.82 5.80 -1.49
N GLN A 143 8.59 5.82 -2.00
CA GLN A 143 7.53 6.74 -1.61
C GLN A 143 6.26 5.96 -1.28
N GLU A 144 5.47 6.46 -0.33
CA GLU A 144 4.19 5.87 0.04
C GLU A 144 3.03 6.69 -0.55
N VAL A 145 2.03 5.99 -1.10
CA VAL A 145 0.74 6.57 -1.46
C VAL A 145 -0.37 5.88 -0.69
N LYS A 146 -1.22 6.67 -0.03
CA LYS A 146 -2.48 6.21 0.54
C LYS A 146 -3.60 6.45 -0.47
N ILE A 147 -4.33 5.41 -0.81
CA ILE A 147 -5.40 5.41 -1.79
C ILE A 147 -6.71 5.19 -1.05
N GLY A 148 -7.68 6.07 -1.24
CA GLY A 148 -9.05 5.92 -0.77
C GLY A 148 -9.94 5.33 -1.85
N PHE A 149 -10.82 4.43 -1.46
CA PHE A 149 -11.78 3.78 -2.34
C PHE A 149 -13.21 4.00 -1.85
N GLN A 150 -14.15 4.07 -2.79
CA GLN A 150 -15.58 4.04 -2.54
C GLN A 150 -16.19 2.89 -3.35
N GLY A 151 -17.00 2.05 -2.70
CA GLY A 151 -17.58 0.84 -3.29
C GLY A 151 -18.75 0.29 -2.47
N GLY A 152 -18.71 -0.99 -2.13
CA GLY A 152 -19.77 -1.69 -1.40
C GLY A 152 -20.67 -2.51 -2.33
N LEU A 153 -21.93 -2.09 -2.51
CA LEU A 153 -22.87 -2.75 -3.44
C LEU A 153 -22.57 -2.48 -4.93
N ARG A 154 -21.59 -1.63 -5.21
CA ARG A 154 -21.10 -1.28 -6.54
C ARG A 154 -19.61 -1.58 -6.61
N ASN A 155 -19.10 -1.77 -7.83
CA ASN A 155 -17.67 -1.95 -8.09
C ASN A 155 -16.84 -0.86 -7.40
N TRP A 156 -15.73 -1.28 -6.80
CA TRP A 156 -14.84 -0.37 -6.11
C TRP A 156 -14.15 0.57 -7.11
N ARG A 157 -14.06 1.85 -6.75
CA ARG A 157 -13.30 2.84 -7.51
C ARG A 157 -12.43 3.67 -6.60
N VAL A 158 -11.31 4.13 -7.13
CA VAL A 158 -10.47 5.12 -6.44
C VAL A 158 -11.24 6.43 -6.31
N SER A 159 -11.38 6.92 -5.08
CA SER A 159 -12.10 8.16 -4.75
C SER A 159 -11.18 9.28 -4.29
N SER A 160 -10.03 8.94 -3.71
CA SER A 160 -9.01 9.91 -3.29
C SER A 160 -7.63 9.26 -3.24
N PHE A 161 -6.58 10.09 -3.18
CA PHE A 161 -5.23 9.62 -2.90
C PHE A 161 -4.46 10.71 -2.15
N ARG A 162 -3.44 10.31 -1.38
CA ARG A 162 -2.50 11.19 -0.71
C ARG A 162 -1.10 10.60 -0.79
N GLU A 163 -0.19 11.36 -1.36
CA GLU A 163 1.23 11.05 -1.41
C GLU A 163 1.90 11.46 -0.09
N TRP A 164 2.80 10.62 0.39
CA TRP A 164 3.71 10.94 1.48
C TRP A 164 5.07 11.33 0.92
N GLY A 165 5.89 11.99 1.74
CA GLY A 165 7.25 12.36 1.33
C GLY A 165 8.09 11.14 0.95
N PRO A 166 9.15 11.33 0.14
CA PRO A 166 10.09 10.27 -0.19
C PRO A 166 10.84 9.78 1.07
N GLY A 167 11.39 8.57 0.99
CA GLY A 167 12.07 7.91 2.10
C GLY A 167 11.18 6.98 2.92
N ALA A 168 10.08 6.51 2.34
CA ALA A 168 9.29 5.44 2.95
C ALA A 168 10.13 4.16 3.05
N GLU A 169 10.08 3.48 4.19
CA GLU A 169 10.75 2.19 4.34
C GLU A 169 9.89 1.09 3.68
N PRO A 170 10.43 0.34 2.70
CA PRO A 170 9.69 -0.74 2.07
C PRO A 170 9.47 -1.89 3.08
N PRO A 171 8.28 -2.51 3.12
CA PRO A 171 8.05 -3.73 3.89
C PRO A 171 8.99 -4.86 3.48
N GLU A 172 9.21 -5.80 4.39
CA GLU A 172 9.95 -7.03 4.08
C GLU A 172 9.34 -7.76 2.86
N PRO A 173 10.17 -8.27 1.95
CA PRO A 173 9.72 -9.10 0.83
C PRO A 173 8.92 -10.33 1.30
N ASN A 174 7.66 -10.42 0.88
CA ASN A 174 6.87 -11.64 0.98
C ASN A 174 6.95 -12.37 -0.36
N PHE A 175 7.88 -13.32 -0.44
CA PHE A 175 8.11 -14.07 -1.67
C PHE A 175 6.94 -15.00 -2.00
N TYR A 176 6.47 -14.91 -3.24
CA TYR A 176 5.48 -15.80 -3.81
C TYR A 176 6.00 -17.25 -3.80
N VAL A 177 5.21 -18.15 -3.20
CA VAL A 177 5.44 -19.60 -3.25
C VAL A 177 4.44 -20.20 -4.22
N PRO A 178 4.88 -20.75 -5.37
CA PRO A 178 3.99 -21.43 -6.31
C PRO A 178 3.31 -22.65 -5.67
N GLU A 179 2.10 -22.99 -6.11
CA GLU A 179 1.45 -24.24 -5.70
C GLU A 179 2.26 -25.45 -6.19
N PRO A 180 2.43 -26.52 -5.38
CA PRO A 180 3.12 -27.74 -5.82
C PRO A 180 2.47 -28.31 -7.09
N GLY A 181 3.27 -28.50 -8.14
CA GLY A 181 2.80 -28.98 -9.45
C GLY A 181 2.44 -27.87 -10.45
N PHE A 182 2.40 -26.60 -10.03
CA PHE A 182 2.28 -25.47 -10.94
C PHE A 182 3.63 -25.14 -11.59
N ASN A 183 3.76 -25.40 -12.90
CA ASN A 183 4.92 -25.00 -13.68
C ASN A 183 4.58 -23.73 -14.52
N PRO A 184 4.98 -22.52 -14.08
CA PRO A 184 4.68 -21.28 -14.81
C PRO A 184 5.29 -21.22 -16.21
N ASN A 185 6.31 -22.04 -16.49
CA ASN A 185 6.92 -22.15 -17.81
C ASN A 185 6.19 -23.16 -18.71
N ALA A 186 5.41 -24.08 -18.15
CA ALA A 186 4.57 -24.99 -18.93
C ALA A 186 3.37 -24.24 -19.53
N GLU A 187 2.68 -23.40 -18.75
CA GLU A 187 1.54 -22.60 -19.25
C GLU A 187 1.95 -21.57 -20.31
N ARG A 188 3.11 -20.92 -20.14
CA ARG A 188 3.63 -19.98 -21.16
C ARG A 188 3.96 -20.64 -22.50
N ARG A 189 4.19 -21.96 -22.54
CA ARG A 189 4.45 -22.69 -23.80
C ARG A 189 3.17 -23.18 -24.48
N THR A 190 2.05 -23.27 -23.75
CA THR A 190 0.79 -23.78 -24.30
C THR A 190 -0.15 -22.68 -24.81
N LEU A 191 0.10 -21.42 -24.44
CA LEU A 191 -0.64 -20.30 -25.01
C LEU A 191 -0.16 -20.08 -26.46
N PRO A 192 -1.05 -20.17 -27.46
CA PRO A 192 -0.69 -19.79 -28.82
C PRO A 192 -0.22 -18.33 -28.83
N PRO A 193 0.68 -17.94 -29.75
CA PRO A 193 1.04 -16.54 -29.92
C PRO A 193 -0.25 -15.74 -30.08
N GLY A 194 -0.43 -14.70 -29.25
CA GLY A 194 -1.59 -13.83 -29.32
C GLY A 194 -1.72 -13.20 -30.72
N PRO A 195 -2.95 -12.86 -31.14
CA PRO A 195 -3.21 -12.27 -32.45
C PRO A 195 -2.50 -10.93 -32.66
#